data_AF-W4J117-F1
#
_entry.id   AF-W4J117-F1
#
_cell.length_a   1.000
_cell.length_b   1.000
_cell.length_c   1.000
_cell.angle_alpha   90.00
_cell.angle_beta   90.00
_cell.angle_gamma   90.00
#
_symmetry.space_group_name_H-M   'P 1'
#
loop_
_entity.id
_entity.type
_entity.pdbx_description
1 polymer ?
#
loop_
_entity_poly.entity_id
_entity_poly.type
_entity_poly.pdbx_seq_one_letter_code
_entity_poly.pdbx_strand_id
1 'polypeptide(L)'
;MSTCNISKVLSGTFVEFQVVILTLDENHFASELCDNKCKALIKICNRCMIYYIIKNIIEQRLKYITIVVNSKYYDDMVNYINTTFQDNYKYDDKKGKHIYCIDIEPYNTNNNEDIGSIQCLLQIKNKIK
;
A
#
# COMPACT_ATOMS: atom_id res chain seq x y z
N MET A 1 -32.11 -17.32 -23.00
CA MET A 1 -30.74 -17.88 -22.89
C MET A 1 -29.78 -16.71 -22.73
N SER A 2 -29.32 -16.46 -21.52
CA SER A 2 -28.38 -15.40 -21.19
C SER A 2 -26.96 -15.86 -21.54
N THR A 3 -26.33 -15.17 -22.49
CA THR A 3 -24.94 -15.41 -22.88
C THR A 3 -24.02 -15.01 -21.73
N CYS A 4 -23.46 -16.02 -21.07
CA CYS A 4 -22.43 -15.86 -20.06
C CYS A 4 -21.14 -15.43 -20.77
N ASN A 5 -20.80 -14.14 -20.70
CA ASN A 5 -19.52 -13.62 -21.20
C ASN A 5 -18.40 -14.09 -20.25
N ILE A 6 -17.94 -15.32 -20.46
CA ILE A 6 -16.71 -15.82 -19.83
C ILE A 6 -15.55 -15.15 -20.58
N SER A 7 -14.95 -14.11 -19.97
CA SER A 7 -13.74 -13.49 -20.49
C SER A 7 -12.59 -14.50 -20.42
N LYS A 8 -12.36 -15.21 -21.52
CA LYS A 8 -11.15 -16.03 -21.69
C LYS A 8 -9.96 -15.10 -21.83
N VAL A 9 -9.23 -14.89 -20.74
CA VAL A 9 -7.90 -14.26 -20.79
C VAL A 9 -6.99 -15.17 -21.60
N LEU A 10 -6.38 -14.61 -22.66
CA LEU A 10 -5.48 -15.34 -23.55
C LEU A 10 -4.27 -15.85 -22.75
N SER A 11 -3.98 -17.15 -22.85
CA SER A 11 -2.79 -17.78 -22.29
C SER A 11 -1.53 -17.05 -22.78
N GLY A 12 -0.81 -16.39 -21.87
CA GLY A 12 0.35 -15.55 -22.18
C GLY A 12 0.15 -14.05 -21.89
N THR A 13 -1.03 -13.63 -21.45
CA THR A 13 -1.25 -12.26 -20.96
C THR A 13 -0.63 -12.14 -19.56
N PHE A 14 0.47 -11.41 -19.44
CA PHE A 14 1.09 -11.12 -18.14
C PHE A 14 0.13 -10.22 -17.36
N VAL A 15 -0.49 -10.75 -16.31
CA VAL A 15 -1.30 -9.94 -15.39
C VAL A 15 -0.30 -9.23 -14.47
N GLU A 16 -0.18 -7.92 -14.62
CA GLU A 16 0.65 -7.11 -13.72
C GLU A 16 -0.11 -6.92 -12.41
N PHE A 17 0.38 -7.54 -11.34
CA PHE A 17 -0.29 -7.53 -10.05
C PHE A 17 -0.05 -6.20 -9.32
N GLN A 18 -1.12 -5.64 -8.77
CA GLN A 18 -1.07 -4.50 -7.86
C GLN A 18 -1.21 -5.01 -6.43
N VAL A 19 -0.40 -4.43 -5.53
CA VAL A 19 -0.36 -4.79 -4.12
C VAL A 19 -0.87 -3.63 -3.30
N VAL A 20 -1.77 -3.93 -2.37
CA VAL A 20 -2.31 -2.97 -1.42
C VAL A 20 -1.86 -3.35 -0.01
N ILE A 21 -1.21 -2.43 0.68
CA ILE A 21 -0.84 -2.57 2.10
C ILE A 21 -1.80 -1.72 2.92
N LEU A 22 -2.53 -2.34 3.83
CA LEU A 22 -3.40 -1.67 4.80
C LEU A 22 -2.64 -1.54 6.12
N THR A 23 -2.37 -0.32 6.58
CA THR A 23 -1.64 -0.09 7.85
C THR A 23 -2.46 -0.39 9.10
N LEU A 24 -3.80 -0.43 8.97
CA LEU A 24 -4.74 -0.75 10.06
C LEU A 24 -4.49 0.09 11.33
N ASP A 25 -4.33 1.40 11.11
CA ASP A 25 -3.87 2.34 12.13
C ASP A 25 -4.83 2.47 13.34
N GLU A 26 -6.09 2.05 13.22
CA GLU A 26 -7.12 2.17 14.27
C GLU A 26 -7.22 0.97 15.24
N ASN A 27 -6.57 -0.17 14.98
CA ASN A 27 -6.66 -1.32 15.88
C ASN A 27 -5.95 -1.07 17.24
N HIS A 28 -6.52 -1.42 18.39
CA HIS A 28 -5.90 -1.20 19.70
C HIS A 28 -4.68 -2.09 20.00
N PHE A 29 -4.35 -3.05 19.14
CA PHE A 29 -3.30 -4.05 19.35
C PHE A 29 -1.91 -3.49 19.74
N ALA A 30 -1.60 -2.23 19.43
CA ALA A 30 -0.34 -1.59 19.79
C ALA A 30 -0.50 -0.12 20.20
N SER A 31 -1.68 0.28 20.68
CA SER A 31 -1.98 1.70 20.96
C SER A 31 -0.98 2.33 21.92
N GLU A 32 -0.61 1.64 23.00
CA GLU A 32 0.37 2.13 24.00
C GLU A 32 1.78 2.39 23.44
N LEU A 33 2.12 1.75 22.31
CA LEU A 33 3.40 1.92 21.62
C LEU A 33 3.33 2.94 20.48
N CYS A 34 2.11 3.36 20.13
CA CYS A 34 1.79 4.10 18.92
C CYS A 34 1.11 5.45 19.19
N ASP A 35 1.14 5.94 20.43
CA ASP A 35 0.63 7.27 20.78
C ASP A 35 1.30 8.31 19.86
N ASN A 36 0.57 8.72 18.82
CA ASN A 36 0.98 9.61 17.73
C ASN A 36 1.92 9.04 16.65
N LYS A 37 1.97 7.72 16.44
CA LYS A 37 2.72 7.13 15.31
C LYS A 37 1.96 6.04 14.57
N CYS A 38 2.09 5.98 13.25
CA CYS A 38 1.59 4.87 12.44
C CYS A 38 2.22 3.55 12.90
N LYS A 39 1.41 2.49 13.05
CA LYS A 39 1.88 1.16 13.48
C LYS A 39 2.94 0.60 12.55
N ALA A 40 2.75 0.80 11.25
CA ALA A 40 3.68 0.36 10.22
C ALA A 40 5.07 1.01 10.35
N LEU A 41 5.17 2.14 11.07
CA LEU A 41 6.40 2.86 11.37
C LEU A 41 7.02 2.52 12.75
N ILE A 42 6.48 1.53 13.48
CA ILE A 42 7.14 0.98 14.68
C ILE A 42 8.43 0.28 14.24
N LYS A 43 9.53 0.52 14.98
CA LYS A 43 10.82 -0.12 14.69
C LYS A 43 10.85 -1.55 15.24
N ILE A 44 11.18 -2.50 14.38
CA ILE A 44 11.54 -3.88 14.70
C ILE A 44 12.97 -4.06 14.21
N CYS A 45 13.90 -4.43 15.11
CA CYS A 45 15.31 -4.59 14.76
C CYS A 45 15.92 -3.37 14.03
N ASN A 46 15.69 -2.16 14.57
CA ASN A 46 16.17 -0.88 14.04
C ASN A 46 15.62 -0.42 12.68
N ARG A 47 14.65 -1.12 12.08
CA ARG A 47 13.93 -0.68 10.87
C ARG A 47 12.43 -0.66 11.11
N CYS A 48 11.67 0.20 10.43
CA CYS A 48 10.21 0.19 10.59
C CYS A 48 9.62 -1.13 10.07
N MET A 49 8.56 -1.63 10.71
CA MET A 49 7.88 -2.87 10.32
C MET A 49 7.55 -2.93 8.83
N ILE A 50 7.07 -1.82 8.27
CA ILE A 50 6.73 -1.71 6.84
C ILE A 50 7.90 -2.01 5.89
N TYR A 51 9.15 -1.81 6.34
CA TYR A 51 10.34 -2.13 5.57
C TYR A 51 10.36 -3.59 5.13
N TYR A 52 10.07 -4.49 6.07
CA TYR A 52 10.13 -5.93 5.82
C TYR A 52 9.02 -6.38 4.88
N ILE A 53 7.84 -5.80 5.01
CA ILE A 53 6.69 -6.06 4.14
C ILE A 53 7.03 -5.64 2.71
N ILE A 54 7.44 -4.39 2.51
CA ILE A 54 7.78 -3.85 1.18
C ILE A 54 8.94 -4.63 0.57
N LYS A 55 9.98 -4.95 1.35
CA LYS A 55 11.12 -5.71 0.84
C LYS A 55 10.71 -7.10 0.34
N ASN A 56 9.86 -7.79 1.08
CA ASN A 56 9.36 -9.10 0.66
C ASN A 56 8.53 -9.01 -0.64
N ILE A 57 7.70 -7.98 -0.78
CA ILE A 57 6.91 -7.73 -2.00
C ILE A 57 7.83 -7.48 -3.21
N ILE A 58 8.86 -6.65 -3.03
CA ILE A 58 9.86 -6.36 -4.08
C ILE A 58 10.62 -7.63 -4.48
N GLU A 59 11.01 -8.47 -3.52
CA GLU A 59 11.70 -9.74 -3.76
C GLU A 59 10.85 -10.71 -4.59
N GLN A 60 9.52 -10.65 -4.45
CA GLN A 60 8.56 -11.39 -5.28
C GLN A 60 8.34 -10.77 -6.67
N ARG A 61 9.06 -9.68 -7.01
CA ARG A 61 8.97 -8.93 -8.28
C ARG A 61 7.60 -8.29 -8.51
N LEU A 62 6.87 -8.00 -7.44
CA LEU A 62 5.64 -7.21 -7.49
C LEU A 62 6.02 -5.73 -7.47
N LYS A 63 5.61 -5.00 -8.51
CA LYS A 63 6.16 -3.68 -8.80
C LYS A 63 5.30 -2.52 -8.33
N TYR A 64 3.98 -2.67 -8.30
CA TYR A 64 3.08 -1.59 -7.93
C TYR A 64 2.52 -1.83 -6.54
N ILE A 65 2.96 -1.00 -5.60
CA ILE A 65 2.63 -1.11 -4.20
C ILE A 65 1.92 0.17 -3.80
N THR A 66 0.69 0.07 -3.32
CA THR A 66 -0.05 1.20 -2.73
C THR A 66 -0.16 0.96 -1.23
N ILE A 67 0.39 1.88 -0.44
CA ILE A 67 0.27 1.89 1.01
C ILE A 67 -0.90 2.81 1.36
N VAL A 68 -1.88 2.27 2.05
CA VAL A 68 -3.01 3.07 2.53
C VAL A 68 -2.84 3.31 4.02
N VAL A 69 -2.73 4.60 4.36
CA VAL A 69 -2.33 5.09 5.68
C VAL A 69 -3.32 6.14 6.17
N ASN A 70 -3.57 6.20 7.48
CA ASN A 70 -4.44 7.25 8.01
C ASN A 70 -3.82 8.61 7.69
N SER A 71 -4.63 9.57 7.23
CA SER A 71 -4.19 10.91 6.84
C SER A 71 -3.34 11.61 7.90
N LYS A 72 -3.60 11.35 9.20
CA LYS A 72 -2.78 11.88 10.31
C LYS A 72 -1.31 11.46 10.27
N TYR A 73 -0.97 10.36 9.58
CA TYR A 73 0.39 9.83 9.47
C TYR A 73 0.95 9.87 8.03
N TYR A 74 0.24 10.52 7.11
CA TYR A 74 0.61 10.55 5.69
C TYR A 74 2.02 11.11 5.48
N ASP A 75 2.32 12.28 6.04
CA ASP A 75 3.62 12.93 5.85
C ASP A 75 4.77 12.10 6.41
N ASP A 76 4.58 11.48 7.58
CA ASP A 76 5.58 10.58 8.18
C ASP A 76 5.85 9.36 7.30
N MET A 77 4.80 8.78 6.70
CA MET A 77 4.93 7.65 5.79
C MET A 77 5.66 8.07 4.50
N VAL A 78 5.30 9.20 3.91
CA VAL A 78 5.96 9.76 2.71
C VAL A 78 7.44 9.99 2.97
N ASN A 79 7.77 10.65 4.09
CA ASN A 79 9.14 10.91 4.49
C ASN A 79 9.92 9.60 4.69
N TYR A 80 9.33 8.61 5.35
CA TYR A 80 9.98 7.32 5.58
C TYR A 80 10.24 6.56 4.28
N ILE A 81 9.27 6.49 3.38
CA ILE A 81 9.42 5.78 2.10
C ILE A 81 10.47 6.44 1.21
N ASN A 82 10.43 7.77 1.06
CA ASN A 82 11.40 8.50 0.23
C ASN A 82 12.83 8.38 0.76
N THR A 83 13.01 8.36 2.08
CA THR A 83 14.35 8.23 2.70
C THR A 83 14.88 6.80 2.66
N THR A 84 14.01 5.80 2.84
CA THR A 84 14.40 4.38 2.98
C THR A 84 14.51 3.66 1.64
N PHE A 85 13.62 3.97 0.70
CA PHE A 85 13.53 3.36 -0.62
C PHE A 85 13.85 4.40 -1.68
N GLN A 86 15.13 4.77 -1.80
CA GLN A 86 15.58 5.82 -2.74
C GLN A 86 15.34 5.46 -4.21
N ASP A 87 15.32 4.17 -4.53
CA ASP A 87 14.97 3.67 -5.86
C ASP A 87 13.44 3.67 -6.12
N ASN A 88 12.64 4.16 -5.16
CA ASN A 88 11.21 4.35 -5.34
C ASN A 88 10.99 5.42 -6.40
N TYR A 89 10.37 5.00 -7.49
CA TYR A 89 10.13 5.84 -8.63
C TYR A 89 8.64 6.22 -8.72
N LYS A 90 8.35 7.49 -9.01
CA LYS A 90 6.98 8.00 -9.18
C LYS A 90 6.54 7.78 -10.62
N TYR A 91 5.41 7.12 -10.83
CA TYR A 91 4.82 6.65 -12.10
C TYR A 91 4.86 7.59 -13.35
N ASP A 92 5.33 8.84 -13.28
CA ASP A 92 5.15 9.89 -14.30
C ASP A 92 6.32 10.09 -15.33
N ASP A 93 7.56 9.74 -15.03
CA ASP A 93 8.65 9.65 -16.03
C ASP A 93 8.54 8.46 -17.01
N LYS A 94 8.33 8.83 -18.27
CA LYS A 94 8.50 7.93 -19.40
C LYS A 94 9.96 7.46 -19.48
N LYS A 95 10.14 6.13 -19.41
CA LYS A 95 11.32 5.33 -19.80
C LYS A 95 12.42 5.17 -18.75
N GLY A 96 12.55 3.94 -18.25
CA GLY A 96 13.82 3.41 -17.75
C GLY A 96 13.63 2.36 -16.67
N LYS A 97 14.24 1.18 -16.85
CA LYS A 97 14.74 0.15 -15.90
C LYS A 97 14.43 0.20 -14.37
N HIS A 98 13.32 0.73 -13.88
CA HIS A 98 13.03 0.79 -12.45
C HIS A 98 12.33 -0.47 -11.95
N ILE A 99 12.67 -0.88 -10.71
CA ILE A 99 12.35 -2.20 -10.15
C ILE A 99 10.94 -2.21 -9.52
N TYR A 100 10.50 -1.10 -8.92
CA TYR A 100 9.22 -0.98 -8.23
C TYR A 100 8.77 0.49 -8.09
N CYS A 101 7.49 0.69 -7.77
CA CYS A 101 6.80 1.95 -7.50
C CYS A 101 5.96 1.77 -6.23
N ILE A 102 6.17 2.65 -5.27
CA ILE A 102 5.45 2.70 -3.99
C ILE A 102 4.69 4.02 -3.94
N ASP A 103 3.37 3.90 -3.98
CA ASP A 103 2.42 5.00 -3.83
C ASP A 103 1.84 5.01 -2.40
N ILE A 104 1.45 6.19 -1.93
CA ILE A 104 0.91 6.38 -0.58
C ILE A 104 -0.40 7.11 -0.70
N GLU A 105 -1.45 6.50 -0.17
CA GLU A 105 -2.81 7.02 -0.24
C GLU A 105 -3.32 7.29 1.18
N PRO A 106 -3.71 8.55 1.48
CA PRO A 106 -4.32 8.88 2.75
C PRO A 106 -5.78 8.44 2.77
N TYR A 107 -6.22 7.87 3.90
CA TYR A 107 -7.64 7.70 4.19
C TYR A 107 -8.04 8.48 5.44
N ASN A 108 -9.31 8.87 5.52
CA ASN A 108 -9.87 9.57 6.67
C ASN A 108 -10.81 8.64 7.41
N THR A 109 -10.59 8.49 8.71
CA THR A 109 -11.50 7.81 9.62
C THR A 109 -12.50 8.83 10.16
N ASN A 110 -13.61 9.03 9.44
CA ASN A 110 -14.73 9.82 9.98
C ASN A 110 -15.43 8.99 11.08
N ASN A 111 -14.84 8.94 12.27
CA ASN A 111 -15.37 8.41 13.54
C ASN A 111 -15.97 6.98 13.56
N ASN A 112 -15.91 6.21 12.48
CA ASN A 112 -16.33 4.80 12.45
C ASN A 112 -15.11 3.90 12.33
N GLU A 113 -14.56 3.50 13.48
CA GLU A 113 -13.41 2.61 13.62
C GLU A 113 -13.63 1.26 12.89
N ASP A 114 -14.86 0.74 12.90
CA ASP A 114 -15.24 -0.51 12.21
C ASP A 114 -15.18 -0.44 10.68
N ILE A 115 -15.22 0.77 10.12
CA ILE A 115 -15.27 0.96 8.67
C ILE A 115 -13.86 1.18 8.09
N GLY A 116 -12.84 1.47 8.91
CA GLY A 116 -11.50 1.89 8.45
C GLY A 116 -10.92 1.04 7.32
N SER A 117 -10.84 -0.29 7.51
CA SER A 117 -10.29 -1.23 6.51
C SER A 117 -11.16 -1.34 5.26
N ILE A 118 -12.49 -1.29 5.41
CA ILE A 118 -13.46 -1.38 4.31
C ILE A 118 -13.45 -0.08 3.49
N GLN A 119 -13.34 1.08 4.14
CA GLN A 119 -13.17 2.38 3.50
C GLN A 119 -11.87 2.43 2.70
N CYS A 120 -10.76 1.91 3.24
CA CYS A 120 -9.50 1.78 2.51
C CYS A 120 -9.70 0.97 1.21
N LEU A 121 -10.32 -0.21 1.31
CA LEU A 121 -10.59 -1.06 0.14
C LEU A 121 -11.54 -0.40 -0.87
N LEU A 122 -12.57 0.31 -0.41
CA LEU A 122 -13.51 1.02 -1.28
C LEU A 122 -12.88 2.21 -2.00
N GLN A 123 -11.99 2.97 -1.34
CA GLN A 123 -11.25 4.07 -1.97
C GLN A 123 -10.33 3.57 -3.09
N ILE A 124 -9.65 2.45 -2.83
CA ILE A 124 -8.72 1.85 -3.79
C ILE A 124 -9.45 1.14 -4.92
N LYS A 125 -10.64 0.54 -4.67
CA LYS A 125 -11.46 -0.13 -5.69
C LYS A 125 -11.72 0.74 -6.92
N ASN A 126 -11.89 2.05 -6.73
CA ASN A 126 -12.13 2.97 -7.85
C ASN A 126 -10.86 3.33 -8.63
N LYS A 127 -9.68 3.02 -8.09
CA LYS A 127 -8.36 3.30 -8.70
C LYS A 127 -7.70 2.06 -9.32
N ILE A 128 -8.05 0.86 -8.85
CA ILE A 128 -7.66 -0.42 -9.48
C ILE A 128 -8.60 -0.68 -10.67
N LYS A 129 -8.05 -0.75 -11.89
CA LYS A 129 -8.79 -1.10 -13.12
C LYS A 129 -8.58 -2.55 -13.52
#